data_AF-A0A7X2MQS9-F1
#
_entry.id   AF-A0A7X2MQS9-F1
#
_cell.length_a   1.000
_cell.length_b   1.000
_cell.length_c   1.000
_cell.angle_alpha   90.00
_cell.angle_beta   90.00
_cell.angle_gamma   90.00
#
_symmetry.space_group_name_H-M   'P 1'
#
loop_
_entity.id
_entity.type
_entity.pdbx_description
1 polymer ?
#
loop_
_entity_poly.entity_id
_entity_poly.type
_entity_poly.pdbx_seq_one_letter_code
_entity_poly.pdbx_strand_id
1 'polypeptide(L)'
;MKPLSAVTEPPKVAPAAPGKKKAIMLALPVLVAVLLLLVPTPAGLEPYAWHFFAIFVGVIVGLIFEPPKVAPAAPGKKKAIML
;
A
#
# COMPACT_ATOMS: atom_id res chain seq x y z
N MET A 1 41.50 -12.31 -21.26
CA MET A 1 40.54 -11.35 -20.69
C MET A 1 39.23 -11.44 -21.46
N LYS A 2 38.19 -12.01 -20.83
CA LYS A 2 36.79 -11.96 -21.28
C LYS A 2 35.90 -12.21 -20.03
N PRO A 3 34.96 -11.32 -19.71
CA PRO A 3 34.35 -11.24 -18.38
C PRO A 3 33.23 -12.26 -18.19
N LEU A 4 33.33 -13.07 -17.15
CA LEU A 4 32.19 -13.77 -16.55
C LEU A 4 31.48 -12.77 -15.63
N SER A 5 30.56 -12.00 -16.18
CA SER A 5 29.67 -11.12 -15.40
C SER A 5 28.31 -11.07 -16.08
N ALA A 6 27.66 -12.22 -16.17
CA ALA A 6 26.22 -12.29 -16.35
C ALA A 6 25.60 -12.59 -14.97
N VAL A 7 25.80 -11.68 -14.02
CA VAL A 7 24.89 -11.57 -12.88
C VAL A 7 23.62 -10.99 -13.47
N THR A 8 22.67 -11.88 -13.75
CA THR A 8 21.29 -11.53 -14.08
C THR A 8 20.77 -10.70 -12.92
N GLU A 9 20.64 -9.39 -13.13
CA GLU A 9 19.93 -8.50 -12.22
C GLU A 9 18.53 -9.09 -11.97
N PRO A 10 18.11 -9.29 -10.71
CA PRO A 10 16.70 -9.54 -10.45
C PRO A 10 15.92 -8.33 -10.95
N PRO A 11 14.76 -8.52 -11.60
CA PRO A 11 13.96 -7.40 -12.07
C PRO A 11 13.67 -6.52 -10.85
N LYS A 12 14.27 -5.34 -10.84
CA LYS A 12 13.91 -4.27 -9.93
C LYS A 12 12.44 -4.01 -10.17
N VAL A 13 11.60 -4.60 -9.31
CA VAL A 13 10.16 -4.36 -9.26
C VAL A 13 10.03 -2.89 -8.95
N ALA A 14 9.95 -2.08 -10.01
CA ALA A 14 9.67 -0.67 -9.91
C ALA A 14 8.36 -0.57 -9.13
N PRO A 15 8.33 0.14 -7.98
CA PRO A 15 7.09 0.36 -7.27
C PRO A 15 6.16 1.05 -8.26
N ALA A 16 5.07 0.39 -8.64
CA ALA A 16 4.04 0.99 -9.47
C ALA A 16 3.61 2.27 -8.77
N ALA A 17 4.05 3.42 -9.31
CA ALA A 17 3.81 4.71 -8.71
C ALA A 17 2.29 4.86 -8.50
N PRO A 18 1.83 5.09 -7.25
CA PRO A 18 0.42 5.16 -6.97
C PRO A 18 -0.17 6.33 -7.76
N GLY A 19 -1.11 6.06 -8.67
CA GLY A 19 -1.88 7.11 -9.33
C GLY A 19 -2.51 8.03 -8.28
N LYS A 20 -2.65 9.33 -8.56
CA LYS A 20 -3.02 10.37 -7.57
C LYS A 20 -4.19 9.99 -6.63
N LYS A 21 -5.21 9.27 -7.13
CA LYS A 21 -6.33 8.75 -6.32
C LYS A 21 -5.92 7.69 -5.30
N LYS A 22 -4.97 6.81 -5.65
CA LYS A 22 -4.39 5.78 -4.77
C LYS A 22 -3.54 6.41 -3.67
N ALA A 23 -2.83 7.50 -3.96
CA ALA A 23 -2.02 8.21 -2.95
C ALA A 23 -2.88 8.84 -1.85
N ILE A 24 -4.01 9.45 -2.21
CA ILE A 24 -4.99 9.99 -1.25
C ILE A 24 -5.62 8.87 -0.41
N MET A 25 -5.91 7.74 -1.04
CA MET A 25 -6.50 6.58 -0.35
C MET A 25 -5.51 5.93 0.65
N LEU A 26 -4.21 5.96 0.36
CA LEU A 26 -3.15 5.52 1.27
C LEU A 26 -2.86 6.51 2.40
N ALA A 27 -3.29 7.77 2.27
CA ALA A 27 -3.10 8.77 3.32
C ALA A 27 -4.09 8.59 4.50
N LEU A 28 -5.22 7.92 4.28
CA LEU A 28 -6.25 7.71 5.31
C LEU A 28 -5.73 6.98 6.57
N PRO A 29 -5.06 5.81 6.48
CA PRO A 29 -4.52 5.14 7.67
C PRO A 29 -3.46 5.97 8.39
N VAL A 30 -2.64 6.72 7.65
CA VAL A 30 -1.61 7.62 8.21
C VAL A 30 -2.27 8.78 8.96
N LEU A 31 -3.32 9.37 8.37
CA LEU A 31 -4.07 10.45 8.99
C LEU A 31 -4.67 10.02 10.34
N VAL A 32 -5.28 8.84 10.40
CA VAL A 32 -5.85 8.30 11.64
C VAL A 32 -4.77 8.11 12.71
N ALA A 33 -3.63 7.52 12.36
CA ALA A 33 -2.53 7.33 13.30
C ALA A 33 -1.99 8.66 13.83
N VAL A 34 -1.80 9.66 12.96
CA VAL A 34 -1.33 11.00 13.36
C VAL A 34 -2.34 11.69 14.27
N LEU A 35 -3.64 11.63 13.96
CA LEU A 35 -4.67 12.21 14.82
C LEU A 35 -4.67 11.58 16.21
N LEU A 36 -4.48 10.26 16.32
CA LEU A 36 -4.34 9.57 17.61
C LEU A 36 -3.06 9.98 18.36
N LEU A 37 -1.95 10.18 17.66
CA LEU A 37 -0.69 10.63 18.28
C LEU A 37 -0.76 12.08 18.81
N LEU A 38 -1.61 12.92 18.22
CA LEU A 38 -1.85 14.28 18.72
C LEU A 38 -2.72 14.28 19.99
N VAL A 39 -3.46 13.21 20.24
CA VAL A 39 -4.20 13.01 21.50
C VAL A 39 -3.20 12.61 22.58
N PRO A 40 -3.21 13.29 23.76
CA PRO A 40 -2.30 12.95 24.83
C PRO A 40 -2.58 11.54 25.36
N THR A 41 -1.52 10.85 25.75
CA THR A 41 -1.59 9.53 26.37
C THR A 41 -2.50 9.57 27.61
N PRO A 42 -3.49 8.66 27.72
CA PRO A 42 -4.34 8.60 28.89
C PRO A 42 -3.54 8.21 30.14
N ALA A 43 -3.96 8.73 31.30
CA ALA A 43 -3.34 8.41 32.57
C ALA A 43 -3.38 6.89 32.85
N GLY A 44 -2.28 6.35 33.37
CA GLY A 44 -2.14 4.91 33.63
C GLY A 44 -1.75 4.08 32.41
N LEU A 45 -1.51 4.71 31.26
CA LEU A 45 -0.92 4.07 30.08
C LEU A 45 0.49 4.61 29.83
N GLU A 46 1.42 3.71 29.56
CA GLU A 46 2.77 4.09 29.16
C GLU A 46 2.76 4.83 27.80
N PRO A 47 3.53 5.92 27.63
CA PRO A 47 3.56 6.66 26.38
C PRO A 47 3.87 5.78 25.16
N TYR A 48 4.85 4.89 25.24
CA TYR A 48 5.20 4.01 24.12
C TYR A 48 4.03 3.09 23.70
N ALA A 49 3.22 2.64 24.65
CA ALA A 49 2.07 1.79 24.38
C ALA A 49 0.99 2.54 23.58
N TRP A 50 0.80 3.85 23.86
CA TRP A 50 -0.08 4.71 23.07
C TRP A 50 0.39 4.86 21.62
N HIS A 51 1.70 4.98 21.38
CA HIS A 51 2.25 5.05 20.03
C HIS A 51 2.02 3.74 19.26
N PHE A 52 2.27 2.59 19.89
CA PHE A 52 1.99 1.29 19.28
C PHE A 52 0.51 1.10 18.97
N PHE A 53 -0.37 1.53 19.88
CA PHE A 53 -1.81 1.53 19.66
C PHE A 53 -2.21 2.38 18.44
N ALA A 54 -1.69 3.61 18.33
CA ALA A 54 -1.99 4.49 17.20
C ALA A 54 -1.56 3.89 15.84
N ILE A 55 -0.36 3.29 15.79
CA ILE A 55 0.14 2.62 14.58
C ILE A 55 -0.73 1.40 14.27
N PHE A 56 -1.06 0.58 15.27
CA PHE A 56 -1.87 -0.61 15.09
C PHE A 56 -3.26 -0.27 14.52
N VAL A 57 -3.94 0.75 15.07
CA VAL A 57 -5.22 1.24 14.54
C VAL A 57 -5.07 1.73 13.10
N GLY A 58 -4.01 2.48 12.79
CA GLY A 58 -3.70 2.90 11.42
C GLY A 58 -3.57 1.72 10.45
N VAL A 59 -2.89 0.63 10.85
CA VAL A 59 -2.78 -0.59 10.05
C VAL A 59 -4.14 -1.25 9.83
N ILE A 60 -4.95 -1.40 10.88
CA ILE A 60 -6.30 -1.98 10.78
C ILE A 60 -7.16 -1.18 9.81
N VAL A 61 -7.16 0.15 9.91
CA VAL A 61 -7.87 1.03 8.96
C VAL A 61 -7.35 0.82 7.54
N GLY A 62 -6.03 0.76 7.34
CA GLY A 62 -5.43 0.53 6.03
C GLY A 62 -5.83 -0.82 5.40
N LEU A 63 -6.00 -1.86 6.22
CA LEU A 63 -6.44 -3.19 5.78
C LEU A 63 -7.94 -3.25 5.50
N ILE A 64 -8.77 -2.59 6.32
CA ILE A 64 -10.22 -2.51 6.08
C ILE A 64 -10.50 -1.84 4.74
N PHE A 65 -9.76 -0.78 4.42
CA PHE A 65 -9.92 -0.03 3.19
C PHE A 65 -9.03 -0.52 2.04
N GLU A 66 -8.70 -1.82 1.99
CA GLU A 66 -7.90 -2.35 0.88
C GLU A 66 -8.56 -1.97 -0.45
N PRO A 67 -7.89 -1.21 -1.33
CA PRO A 67 -8.50 -0.78 -2.57
C PRO A 67 -8.83 -2.00 -3.40
N PRO A 68 -10.08 -2.18 -3.88
CA PRO A 68 -10.42 -3.30 -4.74
C PRO A 68 -9.49 -3.24 -5.96
N LYS A 69 -8.60 -4.24 -6.07
CA LYS A 69 -7.83 -4.47 -7.28
C LYS A 69 -8.80 -5.07 -8.29
N VAL A 70 -9.61 -4.23 -8.93
CA VAL A 70 -10.25 -4.65 -10.18
C VAL A 70 -9.10 -4.82 -11.17
N ALA A 71 -8.68 -6.07 -11.36
CA ALA A 71 -7.80 -6.44 -12.45
C ALA A 71 -8.48 -5.95 -13.74
N PRO A 72 -7.76 -5.28 -14.66
CA PRO A 72 -8.35 -4.93 -15.94
C PRO A 72 -8.84 -6.23 -16.58
N ALA A 73 -10.16 -6.32 -16.78
CA ALA A 73 -10.76 -7.44 -17.49
C ALA A 73 -9.99 -7.61 -18.80
N ALA A 74 -9.43 -8.80 -19.02
CA ALA A 74 -8.70 -9.10 -20.24
C ALA A 74 -9.58 -8.71 -21.44
N PRO A 75 -9.07 -7.97 -22.43
CA PRO A 75 -9.87 -7.57 -23.58
C PRO A 75 -10.37 -8.83 -24.29
N GLY A 76 -11.69 -9.06 -24.19
CA GLY A 76 -12.36 -10.18 -24.83
C GLY A 76 -12.07 -10.16 -26.33
N LYS A 77 -11.56 -11.28 -26.86
CA LYS A 77 -11.36 -11.49 -28.30
C LYS A 77 -12.72 -11.54 -29.01
N LYS A 78 -13.35 -10.39 -29.24
CA LYS A 78 -14.53 -10.23 -30.10
C LYS A 78 -14.10 -9.93 -31.52
N LYS A 79 -13.61 -10.93 -32.26
CA LYS A 79 -13.62 -10.97 -33.73
C LYS A 79 -13.10 -12.32 -34.23
N ALA A 80 -13.97 -13.32 -34.22
CA ALA A 80 -13.81 -14.54 -35.00
C ALA A 80 -15.20 -15.03 -35.43
N ILE A 81 -15.98 -14.11 -35.98
CA ILE A 81 -17.12 -14.41 -36.85
C ILE A 81 -16.95 -13.45 -38.02
N MET A 82 -16.31 -13.93 -39.07
CA MET A 82 -16.44 -13.37 -40.40
C MET A 82 -16.77 -14.56 -41.29
N LEU A 83 -17.95 -14.48 -41.88
CA LEU A 83 -18.43 -15.31 -42.99
C LEU A 83 -17.42 -15.30 -44.14
#